data_AF-A0A6A2YN78-F1
#
_entry.id   AF-A0A6A2YN78-F1
#
_cell.length_a   1.000
_cell.length_b   1.000
_cell.length_c   1.000
_cell.angle_alpha   90.00
_cell.angle_beta   90.00
_cell.angle_gamma   90.00
#
_symmetry.space_group_name_H-M   'P 1'
#
loop_
_entity.id
_entity.type
_entity.pdbx_description
1 polymer ?
#
loop_
_entity_poly.entity_id
_entity_poly.type
_entity_poly.pdbx_seq_one_letter_code
_entity_poly.pdbx_strand_id
1 'polypeptide(L)'
;MEEHAIIQKTLKWLENLSKGNLSHQLEELTLEGLQIIDAHKGSIRCSFVIPSHASVNTNLNLLSLLYDRDGNWHVGAMATLIDDVAAAAIYSIVDHVKVSLDFSISFHSTARIQEEVEIEARVVAEKGKLAQRWWRLEERKR
;
A
#
# COMPACT_ATOMS: atom_id res chain seq x y z
N MET A 1 18.49 14.59 -13.08
CA MET A 1 19.14 14.30 -11.78
C MET A 1 18.15 14.43 -10.63
N GLU A 2 17.35 15.50 -10.57
CA GLU A 2 16.41 15.77 -9.47
C GLU A 2 15.24 14.76 -9.40
N GLU A 3 14.63 14.40 -10.53
CA GLU A 3 13.53 13.43 -10.58
C GLU A 3 13.93 12.04 -10.08
N HIS A 4 15.08 11.54 -10.51
CA HIS A 4 15.62 10.26 -10.04
C HIS A 4 15.88 10.28 -8.52
N ALA A 5 16.30 11.43 -7.97
CA ALA A 5 16.50 11.57 -6.52
C ALA A 5 15.18 11.51 -5.74
N ILE A 6 14.11 12.12 -6.24
CA ILE A 6 12.77 12.08 -5.59
C ILE A 6 12.20 10.66 -5.61
N ILE A 7 12.33 9.94 -6.72
CA ILE A 7 11.89 8.54 -6.81
C ILE A 7 12.66 7.69 -5.78
N GLN A 8 13.97 7.82 -5.69
CA GLN A 8 14.77 7.07 -4.70
C GLN A 8 14.39 7.39 -3.25
N LYS A 9 14.09 8.66 -2.93
CA LYS A 9 13.55 9.04 -1.61
C LYS A 9 12.19 8.39 -1.35
N THR A 10 11.31 8.40 -2.35
CA THR A 10 9.97 7.79 -2.27
C THR A 10 10.05 6.30 -2.00
N LEU A 11 10.90 5.59 -2.74
CA LEU A 11 11.14 4.16 -2.58
C LEU A 11 11.65 3.85 -1.17
N LYS A 12 12.67 4.59 -0.73
CA LYS A 12 13.22 4.45 0.63
C LYS A 12 12.18 4.75 1.71
N TRP A 13 11.31 5.72 1.49
CA TRP A 13 10.22 6.05 2.43
C TRP A 13 9.21 4.89 2.52
N LEU A 14 8.74 4.37 1.39
CA LEU A 14 7.79 3.26 1.35
C LEU A 14 8.40 1.96 1.93
N GLU A 15 9.65 1.66 1.61
CA GLU A 15 10.38 0.52 2.20
C GLU A 15 10.57 0.64 3.71
N ASN A 16 10.76 1.87 4.23
CA ASN A 16 10.90 2.07 5.67
C ASN A 16 9.55 1.93 6.38
N LEU A 17 8.45 2.36 5.75
CA LEU A 17 7.10 2.11 6.26
C LEU A 17 6.79 0.61 6.32
N SER A 18 7.11 -0.14 5.25
CA SER A 18 6.87 -1.58 5.19
C SER A 18 7.71 -2.41 6.17
N LYS A 19 8.81 -1.84 6.68
CA LYS A 19 9.68 -2.47 7.68
C LYS A 19 9.35 -2.08 9.13
N GLY A 20 8.31 -1.29 9.37
CA GLY A 20 7.99 -0.83 10.74
C GLY A 20 8.85 0.34 11.23
N ASN A 21 9.77 0.88 10.41
CA ASN A 21 10.76 1.85 10.87
C ASN A 21 10.19 3.28 11.04
N LEU A 22 9.05 3.55 10.42
CA LEU A 22 8.39 4.86 10.39
C LEU A 22 6.91 4.80 10.81
N SER A 23 6.38 3.60 11.02
CA SER A 23 4.95 3.33 11.05
C SER A 23 4.39 3.20 12.46
N HIS A 24 3.10 3.49 12.59
CA HIS A 24 2.31 3.07 13.73
C HIS A 24 1.96 1.57 13.62
N GLN A 25 1.58 0.93 14.73
CA GLN A 25 1.37 -0.53 14.81
C GLN A 25 0.49 -1.12 13.69
N LEU A 26 -0.46 -0.37 13.13
CA LEU A 26 -1.33 -0.85 12.05
C LEU A 26 -0.63 -0.89 10.68
N GLU A 27 0.18 0.12 10.37
CA GLU A 27 0.94 0.21 9.11
C GLU A 27 2.05 -0.84 9.09
N GLU A 28 2.71 -1.08 10.23
CA GLU A 28 3.69 -2.17 10.37
C GLU A 28 3.08 -3.53 9.99
N LEU A 29 1.85 -3.81 10.44
CA LEU A 29 1.17 -5.08 10.20
C LEU A 29 0.60 -5.24 8.78
N THR A 30 0.22 -4.12 8.16
CA THR A 30 -0.51 -4.13 6.89
C THR A 30 0.42 -4.01 5.68
N LEU A 31 1.67 -3.59 5.88
CA LEU A 31 2.68 -3.44 4.82
C LEU A 31 3.79 -4.50 4.88
N GLU A 32 3.83 -5.35 5.92
CA GLU A 32 4.82 -6.42 6.02
C GLU A 32 4.76 -7.34 4.79
N GLY A 33 5.86 -7.44 4.05
CA GLY A 33 5.95 -8.24 2.84
C GLY A 33 5.60 -7.51 1.54
N LEU A 34 5.35 -6.19 1.58
CA LEU A 34 5.22 -5.37 0.38
C LEU A 34 6.53 -5.32 -0.41
N GLN A 35 6.45 -5.64 -1.70
CA GLN A 35 7.58 -5.60 -2.62
C GLN A 35 7.29 -4.61 -3.74
N ILE A 36 8.21 -3.66 -3.97
CA ILE A 36 8.08 -2.70 -5.06
C ILE A 36 8.56 -3.37 -6.34
N ILE A 37 7.66 -3.50 -7.33
CA ILE A 37 7.96 -4.09 -8.63
C ILE A 37 8.54 -3.03 -9.56
N ASP A 38 7.89 -1.86 -9.58
CA ASP A 38 8.22 -0.79 -10.52
C ASP A 38 7.79 0.57 -9.98
N ALA A 39 8.55 1.61 -10.29
CA ALA A 39 8.27 2.96 -9.82
C ALA A 39 8.75 4.03 -10.81
N HIS A 40 7.83 4.94 -11.10
CA HIS A 40 8.03 6.12 -11.92
C HIS A 40 7.40 7.33 -11.23
N LYS A 41 7.70 8.52 -11.74
CA LYS A 41 7.03 9.73 -11.28
C LYS A 41 5.52 9.60 -11.47
N GLY A 42 4.78 9.68 -10.37
CA GLY A 42 3.33 9.57 -10.32
C GLY A 42 2.77 8.15 -10.44
N SER A 43 3.61 7.11 -10.47
CA SER A 43 3.16 5.73 -10.66
C SER A 43 4.01 4.75 -9.85
N ILE A 44 3.39 3.94 -9.01
CA ILE A 44 4.06 2.90 -8.25
C ILE A 44 3.28 1.61 -8.38
N ARG A 45 4.00 0.51 -8.59
CA ARG A 45 3.43 -0.83 -8.64
C ARG A 45 4.16 -1.74 -7.67
N CYS A 46 3.39 -2.47 -6.88
CA CYS A 46 3.88 -3.37 -5.85
C CYS A 46 3.21 -4.75 -5.96
N SER A 47 3.93 -5.80 -5.55
CA SER A 47 3.32 -7.09 -5.18
C SER A 47 3.22 -7.16 -3.67
N PHE A 48 2.18 -7.84 -3.20
CA PHE A 48 1.98 -8.09 -1.79
C PHE A 48 1.45 -9.51 -1.63
N VAL A 49 2.11 -10.27 -0.76
CA VAL A 49 1.59 -11.57 -0.31
C VAL A 49 0.83 -11.30 0.97
N ILE A 50 -0.46 -11.63 0.99
CA ILE A 50 -1.30 -11.42 2.16
C ILE A 50 -0.69 -12.23 3.32
N PRO A 51 -0.24 -11.56 4.41
CA PRO A 51 0.48 -12.23 5.47
C PRO A 51 -0.40 -13.31 6.10
N SER A 52 0.24 -14.27 6.75
CA SER A 52 -0.46 -15.27 7.57
C SER A 52 -0.06 -15.10 9.03
N HIS A 53 -0.86 -15.69 9.93
CA HIS A 53 -0.65 -15.64 11.38
C HIS A 53 0.76 -16.05 11.85
N ALA A 54 1.52 -16.78 11.03
CA ALA A 54 2.88 -17.22 11.33
C ALA A 54 3.98 -16.24 10.89
N SER A 55 3.71 -15.34 9.95
CA SER A 55 4.67 -14.30 9.53
C SER A 55 4.69 -13.16 10.53
N VAL A 56 3.52 -12.80 11.04
CA VAL A 56 3.35 -11.64 11.91
C VAL A 56 3.71 -12.01 13.35
N ASN A 57 4.84 -11.51 13.85
CA ASN A 57 5.29 -11.70 15.25
C ASN A 57 4.47 -10.83 16.24
N THR A 58 3.14 -11.00 16.25
CA THR A 58 2.25 -10.23 17.13
C THR A 58 1.39 -11.10 18.03
N ASN A 59 0.96 -10.49 19.14
CA ASN A 59 -0.04 -11.05 20.04
C ASN A 59 -1.34 -11.36 19.28
N LEU A 60 -1.95 -12.53 19.56
CA LEU A 60 -3.15 -13.06 18.88
C LEU A 60 -4.32 -12.07 18.67
N ASN A 61 -4.40 -11.00 19.46
CA ASN A 61 -5.49 -10.02 19.39
C ASN A 61 -5.46 -9.13 18.13
N LEU A 62 -4.32 -9.00 17.44
CA LEU A 62 -4.18 -8.12 16.27
C LEU A 62 -4.49 -8.80 14.93
N LEU A 63 -4.60 -10.13 14.90
CA LEU A 63 -4.96 -10.88 13.68
C LEU A 63 -6.34 -10.49 13.13
N SER A 64 -7.26 -10.04 14.00
CA SER A 64 -8.58 -9.53 13.62
C SER A 64 -8.54 -8.23 12.80
N LEU A 65 -7.41 -7.52 12.81
CA LEU A 65 -7.21 -6.33 11.97
C LEU A 65 -6.82 -6.70 10.53
N LEU A 66 -6.24 -7.89 10.34
CA LEU A 66 -5.71 -8.37 9.07
C LEU A 66 -6.67 -9.31 8.36
N TYR A 67 -7.50 -10.07 9.09
CA TYR A 67 -8.40 -11.06 8.51
C TYR A 67 -9.80 -10.96 9.08
N ASP A 68 -10.80 -11.25 8.25
CA ASP A 68 -12.18 -11.42 8.69
C ASP A 68 -12.41 -12.79 9.37
N ARG A 69 -13.64 -13.02 9.84
CA ARG A 69 -14.01 -14.27 10.51
C ARG A 69 -13.96 -15.50 9.60
N ASP A 70 -13.97 -15.30 8.29
CA ASP A 70 -13.97 -16.35 7.27
C ASP A 70 -12.54 -16.61 6.75
N GLY A 71 -11.55 -15.89 7.26
CA GLY A 71 -10.15 -16.00 6.84
C GLY A 71 -9.84 -15.30 5.52
N ASN A 72 -10.67 -14.35 5.08
CA ASN A 72 -10.33 -13.46 3.98
C ASN A 72 -9.55 -12.25 4.52
N TRP A 73 -8.79 -11.63 3.63
CA TRP A 73 -8.07 -10.40 3.93
C TRP A 73 -9.06 -9.28 4.26
N HIS A 74 -8.83 -8.62 5.39
CA HIS A 74 -9.75 -7.62 5.93
C HIS A 74 -9.73 -6.34 5.08
N VAL A 75 -10.91 -5.83 4.73
CA VAL A 75 -11.06 -4.63 3.89
C VAL A 75 -10.40 -3.38 4.49
N GLY A 76 -10.29 -3.29 5.81
CA GLY A 76 -9.54 -2.23 6.48
C GLY A 76 -8.03 -2.33 6.27
N ALA A 77 -7.47 -3.55 6.29
CA ALA A 77 -6.06 -3.78 6.00
C ALA A 77 -5.75 -3.50 4.52
N MET A 78 -6.66 -3.88 3.62
CA MET A 78 -6.59 -3.51 2.20
C MET A 78 -6.55 -1.99 2.03
N ALA A 79 -7.48 -1.28 2.66
CA ALA A 79 -7.60 0.17 2.59
C ALA A 79 -6.31 0.88 3.03
N THR A 80 -5.72 0.46 4.15
CA THR A 80 -4.45 1.02 4.65
C THR A 80 -3.31 0.82 3.65
N LEU A 81 -3.12 -0.41 3.15
CA LEU A 81 -2.06 -0.70 2.19
C LEU A 81 -2.20 0.15 0.92
N ILE A 82 -3.43 0.27 0.42
CA ILE A 82 -3.74 1.08 -0.77
C ILE A 82 -3.42 2.55 -0.52
N ASP A 83 -3.77 3.10 0.65
CA ASP A 83 -3.53 4.52 0.96
C ASP A 83 -2.03 4.83 0.98
N ASP A 84 -1.21 3.95 1.57
CA ASP A 84 0.25 4.14 1.63
C ASP A 84 0.94 4.03 0.27
N VAL A 85 0.56 3.05 -0.56
CA VAL A 85 1.10 2.92 -1.92
C VAL A 85 0.67 4.13 -2.77
N ALA A 86 -0.57 4.60 -2.60
CA ALA A 86 -1.05 5.81 -3.23
C ALA A 86 -0.30 7.06 -2.73
N ALA A 87 0.02 7.13 -1.43
CA ALA A 87 0.79 8.21 -0.83
C ALA A 87 2.20 8.29 -1.42
N ALA A 88 2.85 7.14 -1.59
CA ALA A 88 4.12 7.04 -2.26
C ALA A 88 4.03 7.54 -3.73
N ALA A 89 2.97 7.18 -4.47
CA ALA A 89 2.79 7.65 -5.84
C ALA A 89 2.71 9.19 -5.92
N ILE A 90 2.09 9.86 -4.95
CA ILE A 90 2.13 11.33 -4.88
C ILE A 90 3.48 11.87 -4.42
N TYR A 91 4.12 11.24 -3.42
CA TYR A 91 5.44 11.66 -2.96
C TYR A 91 6.40 11.76 -4.15
N SER A 92 6.36 10.79 -5.06
CA SER A 92 7.20 10.78 -6.26
C SER A 92 7.05 12.01 -7.18
N ILE A 93 5.96 12.77 -7.04
CA ILE A 93 5.71 14.01 -7.79
C ILE A 93 6.09 15.25 -6.97
N VAL A 94 5.73 15.29 -5.68
CA VAL A 94 5.75 16.52 -4.87
C VAL A 94 6.84 16.55 -3.79
N ASP A 95 7.62 15.48 -3.63
CA ASP A 95 8.73 15.31 -2.66
C ASP A 95 8.31 15.45 -1.18
N HIS A 96 7.02 15.26 -0.87
CA HIS A 96 6.50 15.20 0.50
C HIS A 96 5.18 14.42 0.57
N VAL A 97 4.84 13.93 1.76
CA VAL A 97 3.56 13.26 2.03
C VAL A 97 2.42 14.28 2.04
N LYS A 98 1.32 13.96 1.37
CA LYS A 98 0.05 14.71 1.45
C LYS A 98 -0.97 13.90 2.24
N VAL A 99 -1.86 14.61 2.94
CA VAL A 99 -2.99 14.00 3.66
C VAL A 99 -4.10 13.60 2.69
N SER A 100 -4.60 12.37 2.83
CA SER A 100 -5.77 11.89 2.11
C SER A 100 -7.04 12.59 2.63
N LEU A 101 -7.79 13.23 1.73
CA LEU A 101 -9.01 13.98 2.08
C LEU A 101 -10.31 13.23 1.73
N ASP A 102 -10.26 12.43 0.68
CA ASP A 102 -11.37 11.62 0.19
C ASP A 102 -10.81 10.27 -0.25
N PHE A 103 -11.46 9.19 0.17
CA PHE A 103 -11.02 7.83 -0.10
C PHE A 103 -12.22 6.95 -0.43
N SER A 104 -12.40 6.69 -1.72
CA SER A 104 -13.45 5.84 -2.24
C SER A 104 -12.87 4.53 -2.74
N ILE A 105 -13.42 3.42 -2.26
CA ILE A 105 -12.99 2.07 -2.61
C ILE A 105 -14.18 1.28 -3.16
N SER A 106 -13.95 0.47 -4.19
CA SER A 106 -14.91 -0.52 -4.68
C SER A 106 -14.28 -1.91 -4.61
N PHE A 107 -14.94 -2.84 -3.91
CA PHE A 107 -14.49 -4.22 -3.75
C PHE A 107 -15.19 -5.11 -4.78
N HIS A 108 -14.40 -5.82 -5.58
CA HIS A 108 -14.90 -6.68 -6.67
C HIS A 108 -14.80 -8.18 -6.37
N SER A 109 -13.81 -8.58 -5.57
CA SER A 109 -13.61 -9.95 -5.09
C SER A 109 -13.01 -9.94 -3.68
N THR A 110 -13.09 -11.09 -3.01
CA THR A 110 -12.39 -11.36 -1.75
C THR A 110 -11.04 -12.00 -2.06
N ALA A 111 -9.99 -11.58 -1.35
CA ALA A 111 -8.69 -12.24 -1.40
C ALA A 111 -8.42 -12.99 -0.09
N ARG A 112 -7.74 -14.13 -0.16
CA ARG A 112 -7.42 -14.99 1.00
C ARG A 112 -5.99 -14.81 1.47
N ILE A 113 -5.75 -15.26 2.68
CA ILE A 113 -4.41 -15.35 3.28
C ILE A 113 -3.48 -16.13 2.35
N GLN A 114 -2.23 -15.65 2.21
CA GLN A 114 -1.19 -16.19 1.33
C GLN A 114 -1.46 -16.04 -0.17
N GLU A 115 -2.57 -15.43 -0.59
CA GLU A 115 -2.72 -15.02 -1.97
C GLU A 115 -1.81 -13.82 -2.28
N GLU A 116 -1.28 -13.80 -3.50
CA GLU A 116 -0.48 -12.70 -4.01
C GLU A 116 -1.39 -11.74 -4.78
N VAL A 117 -1.30 -10.47 -4.43
CA VAL A 117 -2.04 -9.39 -5.08
C VAL A 117 -1.07 -8.37 -5.66
N GLU A 118 -1.45 -7.77 -6.79
CA GLU A 118 -0.72 -6.67 -7.39
C GLU A 118 -1.45 -5.36 -7.09
N ILE A 119 -0.74 -4.39 -6.52
CA ILE A 119 -1.23 -3.04 -6.26
C ILE A 119 -0.59 -2.11 -7.28
N GLU A 120 -1.40 -1.44 -8.08
CA GLU A 120 -0.95 -0.34 -8.94
C GLU A 120 -1.58 0.97 -8.49
N ALA A 121 -0.77 1.99 -8.21
CA ALA A 121 -1.21 3.34 -7.90
C ALA A 121 -0.69 4.33 -8.94
N ARG A 122 -1.59 5.16 -9.48
CA ARG A 122 -1.26 6.22 -10.44
C ARG A 122 -1.90 7.55 -10.05
N VAL A 123 -1.16 8.63 -10.18
CA VAL A 123 -1.69 10.00 -10.06
C VAL A 123 -2.33 10.38 -11.38
N VAL A 124 -3.62 10.69 -11.34
CA VAL A 124 -4.44 10.92 -12.55
C VAL A 124 -4.71 12.40 -12.81
N ALA A 125 -4.65 13.24 -11.78
CA ALA A 125 -4.80 14.69 -11.93
C ALA A 125 -4.17 15.46 -10.77
N GLU A 126 -3.74 16.69 -11.04
CA GLU A 126 -3.35 17.67 -10.03
C GLU A 126 -4.15 18.97 -10.27
N LYS A 127 -4.77 19.49 -9.21
CA LYS A 127 -5.51 20.76 -9.23
C LYS A 127 -5.12 21.61 -8.03
N GLY A 128 -4.21 22.56 -8.25
CA GLY A 128 -3.66 23.39 -7.18
C GLY A 128 -2.89 22.53 -6.17
N LYS A 129 -3.29 22.53 -4.90
CA LYS A 129 -2.68 21.67 -3.87
C LYS A 129 -3.27 20.26 -3.80
N LEU A 130 -4.39 20.02 -4.50
CA LEU A 130 -5.08 18.73 -4.51
C LEU A 130 -4.53 17.85 -5.62
N ALA A 131 -4.44 16.55 -5.36
CA ALA A 131 -4.09 15.58 -6.38
C ALA A 131 -5.01 14.36 -6.24
N GLN A 132 -5.51 13.90 -7.39
CA GLN A 132 -6.39 12.74 -7.50
C GLN A 132 -5.57 11.54 -7.92
N ARG A 133 -5.92 10.39 -7.35
CA ARG A 133 -5.23 9.12 -7.57
C ARG A 133 -6.25 8.09 -8.03
N TRP A 134 -5.78 7.14 -8.81
CA TRP A 134 -6.52 5.93 -9.14
C TRP A 134 -5.63 4.73 -8.86
N TRP A 135 -6.22 3.66 -8.34
CA TRP A 135 -5.52 2.45 -8.02
C TRP A 135 -6.35 1.24 -8.43
N ARG A 136 -5.67 0.14 -8.76
CA ARG A 136 -6.31 -1.15 -9.07
C ARG A 136 -5.58 -2.26 -8.33
N LEU A 137 -6.37 -3.19 -7.79
CA LEU A 137 -5.92 -4.45 -7.21
C LEU A 137 -6.38 -5.59 -8.13
N GLU A 138 -5.46 -6.40 -8.65
CA GLU A 138 -5.78 -7.59 -9.45
C GLU A 138 -5.14 -8.86 -8.85
N GLU A 139 -5.89 -9.97 -8.86
CA GLU A 139 -5.37 -11.30 -8.53
C GLU A 139 -4.48 -11.84 -9.66
N ARG A 140 -3.27 -12.30 -9.33
CA ARG A 140 -2.44 -13.02 -10.31
C ARG A 140 -2.90 -14.47 -10.42
N LYS A 141 -3.61 -14.79 -11.52
CA LYS A 141 -3.79 -16.19 -11.93
C LYS A 141 -2.49 -16.70 -12.53
N ARG A 142 -1.87 -17.68 -11.85
CA ARG A 142 -0.76 -18.48 -12.38
C ARG A 142 -1.20 -19.36 -13.55
#